data_AF-A0A6P6QVT0-F1
#
_entry.id   AF-A0A6P6QVT0-F1
#
_cell.length_a   1.000
_cell.length_b   1.000
_cell.length_c   1.000
_cell.angle_alpha   90.00
_cell.angle_beta   90.00
_cell.angle_gamma   90.00
#
_symmetry.space_group_name_H-M   'P 1'
#
loop_
_entity.id
_entity.type
_entity.pdbx_description
1 polymer ?
#
loop_
_entity_poly.entity_id
_entity_poly.type
_entity_poly.pdbx_seq_one_letter_code
_entity_poly.pdbx_strand_id
1 'polypeptide(L)'
;MYPDLVTPITFLQRPILAYTWILCMHFDCSQHPCLHRERSWLRKLFTGLCLLIVMCFLVIWSYMGNERKKSPPPSFLSQHCAERHDSSNSSSPAAVNSEVSVTYKSQSQSPINSFYSELGISSDSYSRLQQAVKWAEPDRSITNVSMSTSPAHTTFIIANLKDSYQIGEELLVLVHAKDFDNKSKSYGGDFFQAKLFWSKTKASVFGEVRDLLNGSYSVRFFLPWVGEAQVAVRLIHSSEAVQVLKRHRDTNSDRVYFNGYYEGPGPNKTRLSETMKCNVKWDKNGLERTGTGDCCCEYKDPRTGETWRCQRPKSLPCSALVYHSMGGYKNHLTNNDKMLMTQTNKGINGDKSIIKIFHHQNDTNDITEKCRPGLHTPVPAGFYLNDVWTSFVCSTRHFTTQTTTECLRDKHIYMMGDSTLRQWFEFFVKEVPTLKQMNLHVQYQSGPLLAVDVENNIDLHWRAHGVPLRCMKTAIANLHYISNEIDDLAGGPHTVIIFNLGPHFTTYPLEFFTQRVLRIRKAVLALLQRAPDTTVIIKTVNTGYKDIFGSDWYSLQLDRILRWAFQDVGVYILDVWQMTACHYNKEDIHPGPVIIKNEIDILLSFICKN
;
A
#
# COMPACT_ATOMS: atom_id res chain seq x y z
N MET A 1 36.08 -23.14 35.09
CA MET A 1 36.54 -24.51 34.82
C MET A 1 35.82 -25.04 33.58
N TYR A 2 36.58 -25.27 32.51
CA TYR A 2 36.39 -26.40 31.58
C TYR A 2 36.97 -27.67 32.27
N PRO A 3 36.87 -28.93 31.75
CA PRO A 3 36.84 -29.38 30.35
C PRO A 3 35.48 -30.03 29.95
N ASP A 4 35.26 -30.68 28.80
CA ASP A 4 36.20 -31.19 27.77
C ASP A 4 35.65 -31.13 26.31
N LEU A 5 35.84 -32.19 25.50
CA LEU A 5 35.81 -32.27 24.03
C LEU A 5 34.86 -33.44 23.59
N VAL A 6 34.86 -34.08 22.40
CA VAL A 6 35.75 -34.18 21.23
C VAL A 6 34.95 -34.35 19.93
N THR A 7 35.50 -33.86 18.81
CA THR A 7 35.11 -34.14 17.41
C THR A 7 36.39 -34.40 16.57
N PRO A 8 36.37 -34.70 15.26
CA PRO A 8 35.49 -35.56 14.43
C PRO A 8 36.30 -36.66 13.67
N ILE A 9 35.66 -37.55 12.89
CA ILE A 9 36.36 -38.44 11.91
C ILE A 9 35.58 -38.54 10.57
N THR A 10 36.31 -38.69 9.45
CA THR A 10 35.85 -38.89 8.06
C THR A 10 36.45 -40.19 7.45
N PHE A 11 36.37 -40.39 6.11
CA PHE A 11 36.85 -41.55 5.30
C PHE A 11 35.93 -42.81 5.24
N LEU A 12 35.93 -43.67 4.20
CA LEU A 12 36.05 -43.52 2.72
C LEU A 12 35.67 -44.86 2.02
N GLN A 13 35.44 -44.85 0.69
CA GLN A 13 35.19 -45.99 -0.24
C GLN A 13 33.87 -46.81 -0.03
N ARG A 14 33.10 -47.32 -1.04
CA ARG A 14 33.29 -47.86 -2.43
C ARG A 14 33.89 -49.29 -2.50
N PRO A 15 33.70 -50.10 -3.58
CA PRO A 15 33.08 -49.86 -4.92
C PRO A 15 32.13 -51.03 -5.40
N ILE A 16 32.06 -51.27 -6.73
CA ILE A 16 31.73 -52.56 -7.45
C ILE A 16 30.23 -52.93 -7.53
N LEU A 17 29.60 -53.28 -8.67
CA LEU A 17 29.82 -53.32 -10.15
C LEU A 17 28.39 -53.38 -10.79
N ALA A 18 28.05 -53.25 -12.09
CA ALA A 18 28.60 -52.80 -13.39
C ALA A 18 27.35 -52.53 -14.30
N TYR A 19 27.22 -52.60 -15.64
CA TYR A 19 27.99 -52.95 -16.86
C TYR A 19 27.38 -52.06 -18.00
N THR A 20 28.07 -51.08 -18.63
CA THR A 20 29.03 -51.11 -19.78
C THR A 20 28.46 -50.95 -21.21
N TRP A 21 29.13 -50.07 -21.99
CA TRP A 21 29.40 -50.03 -23.45
C TRP A 21 28.22 -50.15 -24.49
N ILE A 22 28.24 -49.53 -25.71
CA ILE A 22 28.71 -48.20 -26.17
C ILE A 22 28.20 -47.89 -27.62
N LEU A 23 28.26 -46.61 -28.06
CA LEU A 23 28.10 -46.07 -29.45
C LEU A 23 26.78 -46.39 -30.21
N CYS A 24 26.51 -45.83 -31.41
CA CYS A 24 26.46 -44.40 -31.84
C CYS A 24 25.89 -44.31 -33.28
N MET A 25 25.39 -43.13 -33.68
CA MET A 25 25.17 -42.69 -35.09
C MET A 25 24.17 -43.50 -35.96
N HIS A 26 23.78 -43.07 -37.18
CA HIS A 26 23.24 -41.77 -37.67
C HIS A 26 22.66 -41.97 -39.11
N PHE A 27 21.93 -40.98 -39.67
CA PHE A 27 21.34 -40.96 -41.03
C PHE A 27 20.27 -42.06 -41.38
N ASP A 28 19.52 -42.02 -42.49
CA ASP A 28 18.76 -40.95 -43.19
C ASP A 28 17.93 -41.54 -44.39
N CYS A 29 17.08 -40.72 -45.02
CA CYS A 29 16.67 -40.74 -46.44
C CYS A 29 15.75 -41.84 -47.04
N SER A 30 14.50 -41.41 -47.33
CA SER A 30 13.96 -41.22 -48.71
C SER A 30 13.08 -42.30 -49.42
N GLN A 31 12.40 -41.81 -50.49
CA GLN A 31 11.57 -42.47 -51.54
C GLN A 31 10.11 -42.86 -51.14
N HIS A 32 9.00 -42.43 -51.78
CA HIS A 32 8.53 -42.15 -53.18
C HIS A 32 7.72 -43.33 -53.81
N PRO A 33 6.79 -43.12 -54.78
CA PRO A 33 5.97 -41.94 -55.18
C PRO A 33 4.48 -42.28 -55.57
N CYS A 34 3.78 -41.35 -56.26
CA CYS A 34 2.56 -41.55 -57.09
C CYS A 34 1.17 -41.76 -56.39
N LEU A 35 -0.01 -41.41 -56.96
CA LEU A 35 -0.36 -40.59 -58.16
C LEU A 35 -1.79 -39.96 -58.06
N HIS A 36 -1.98 -38.84 -58.77
CA HIS A 36 -3.22 -38.06 -59.00
C HIS A 36 -4.62 -38.72 -58.86
N ARG A 37 -5.51 -38.17 -58.00
CA ARG A 37 -6.97 -38.06 -58.30
C ARG A 37 -7.78 -36.91 -57.64
N GLU A 38 -7.22 -36.01 -56.83
CA GLU A 38 -8.05 -35.08 -55.99
C GLU A 38 -8.07 -33.58 -56.39
N ARG A 39 -7.46 -33.17 -57.52
CA ARG A 39 -7.27 -31.75 -57.87
C ARG A 39 -8.53 -30.90 -58.16
N SER A 40 -9.74 -31.45 -58.05
CA SER A 40 -11.00 -30.72 -58.31
C SER A 40 -11.63 -30.09 -57.05
N TRP A 41 -11.62 -30.80 -55.91
CA TRP A 41 -12.31 -30.35 -54.69
C TRP A 41 -11.53 -29.27 -53.92
N LEU A 42 -10.21 -29.41 -53.81
CA LEU A 42 -9.34 -28.47 -53.08
C LEU A 42 -9.45 -27.02 -53.59
N ARG A 43 -9.63 -26.81 -54.91
CA ARG A 43 -9.79 -25.45 -55.48
C ARG A 43 -11.07 -24.74 -55.02
N LYS A 44 -12.14 -25.46 -54.65
CA LYS A 44 -13.37 -24.85 -54.11
C LYS A 44 -13.29 -24.58 -52.61
N LEU A 45 -12.48 -25.35 -51.86
CA LEU A 45 -12.23 -25.09 -50.44
C LEU A 45 -11.42 -23.80 -50.24
N PHE A 46 -10.34 -23.63 -51.02
CA PHE A 46 -9.45 -22.47 -50.89
C PHE A 46 -10.12 -21.14 -51.24
N THR A 47 -10.99 -21.08 -52.25
CA THR A 47 -11.70 -19.82 -52.59
C THR A 47 -12.70 -19.41 -51.52
N GLY A 48 -13.41 -20.37 -50.91
CA GLY A 48 -14.31 -20.10 -49.77
C GLY A 48 -13.56 -19.61 -48.53
N LEU A 49 -12.40 -20.20 -48.23
CA LEU A 49 -11.59 -19.82 -47.07
C LEU A 49 -11.01 -18.41 -47.21
N CYS A 50 -10.52 -18.03 -48.40
CA CYS A 50 -10.01 -16.68 -48.65
C CYS A 50 -11.09 -15.59 -48.49
N LEU A 51 -12.34 -15.84 -48.93
CA LEU A 51 -13.44 -14.88 -48.77
C LEU A 51 -13.81 -14.66 -47.29
N LEU A 52 -13.80 -15.73 -46.48
CA LEU A 52 -13.98 -15.63 -45.02
C LEU A 52 -12.87 -14.82 -44.36
N ILE A 53 -11.62 -15.03 -44.75
CA ILE A 53 -10.46 -14.29 -44.22
C ILE A 53 -10.56 -12.80 -44.58
N VAL A 54 -10.92 -12.44 -45.82
CA VAL A 54 -11.09 -11.04 -46.25
C VAL A 54 -12.23 -10.35 -45.49
N MET A 55 -13.37 -11.04 -45.28
CA MET A 55 -14.47 -10.50 -44.46
C MET A 55 -14.03 -10.24 -43.02
N CYS A 56 -13.29 -11.17 -42.39
CA CYS A 56 -12.74 -10.95 -41.05
C CYS A 56 -11.79 -9.75 -40.99
N PHE A 57 -10.91 -9.59 -41.99
CA PHE A 57 -10.01 -8.42 -42.06
C PHE A 57 -10.76 -7.09 -42.21
N LEU A 58 -11.84 -7.03 -43.00
CA LEU A 58 -12.65 -5.82 -43.15
C LEU A 58 -13.41 -5.45 -41.86
N VAL A 59 -13.94 -6.45 -41.14
CA VAL A 59 -14.56 -6.24 -39.82
C VAL A 59 -13.52 -5.73 -38.81
N ILE A 60 -12.33 -6.33 -38.77
CA ILE A 60 -11.22 -5.86 -37.92
C ILE A 60 -10.79 -4.43 -38.28
N TRP A 61 -10.68 -4.10 -39.57
CA TRP A 61 -10.30 -2.76 -40.02
C TRP A 61 -11.32 -1.70 -39.60
N SER A 62 -12.63 -1.99 -39.68
CA SER A 62 -13.68 -1.08 -39.18
C SER A 62 -13.60 -0.85 -37.66
N TYR A 63 -13.12 -1.84 -36.90
CA TYR A 63 -12.90 -1.73 -35.46
C TYR A 63 -11.59 -1.01 -35.07
N MET A 64 -10.60 -0.98 -35.97
CA MET A 64 -9.33 -0.27 -35.78
C MET A 64 -9.39 1.21 -36.17
N GLY A 65 -10.45 1.66 -36.86
CA GLY A 65 -10.63 3.04 -37.31
C GLY A 65 -10.95 4.09 -36.23
N ASN A 66 -10.48 3.92 -34.98
CA ASN A 66 -10.74 4.88 -33.90
C ASN A 66 -9.59 4.96 -32.87
N GLU A 67 -8.48 5.55 -33.31
CA GLU A 67 -7.29 5.89 -32.52
C GLU A 67 -7.62 6.91 -31.39
N ARG A 68 -8.25 6.44 -30.31
CA ARG A 68 -8.26 7.17 -29.04
C ARG A 68 -6.85 7.20 -28.49
N LYS A 69 -6.15 8.33 -28.64
CA LYS A 69 -4.84 8.62 -28.05
C LYS A 69 -4.78 8.11 -26.60
N LYS A 70 -4.03 7.03 -26.37
CA LYS A 70 -3.81 6.46 -25.03
C LYS A 70 -2.86 7.37 -24.25
N SER A 71 -3.38 8.41 -23.62
CA SER A 71 -2.64 9.17 -22.62
C SER A 71 -2.09 8.22 -21.55
N PRO A 72 -0.79 8.28 -21.21
CA PRO A 72 -0.26 7.50 -20.10
C PRO A 72 -0.92 7.94 -18.78
N PRO A 73 -1.00 7.08 -17.76
CA PRO A 73 -1.37 7.53 -16.43
C PRO A 73 -0.37 8.61 -15.95
N PRO A 74 -0.84 9.73 -15.37
CA PRO A 74 0.04 10.78 -14.87
C PRO A 74 0.81 10.30 -13.63
N SER A 75 2.00 10.86 -13.44
CA SER A 75 2.73 10.78 -12.17
C SER A 75 1.97 11.59 -11.11
N PHE A 76 1.13 10.91 -10.33
CA PHE A 76 0.27 11.53 -9.30
C PHE A 76 1.06 12.37 -8.27
N LEU A 77 2.36 12.15 -8.15
CA LEU A 77 3.22 12.77 -7.15
C LEU A 77 3.86 14.09 -7.65
N SER A 78 3.56 14.54 -8.88
CA SER A 78 4.22 15.70 -9.50
C SER A 78 3.31 16.72 -10.22
N GLN A 79 1.97 16.63 -10.16
CA GLN A 79 1.08 17.62 -10.81
C GLN A 79 -0.22 17.88 -10.03
N HIS A 80 -0.39 19.08 -9.49
CA HIS A 80 -1.11 20.17 -10.18
C HIS A 80 -0.78 21.53 -9.52
N CYS A 81 -0.90 22.63 -10.26
CA CYS A 81 -0.60 23.99 -9.79
C CYS A 81 -1.71 24.98 -10.17
N ALA A 82 -1.90 25.96 -9.27
CA ALA A 82 -2.35 27.33 -9.49
C ALA A 82 -3.48 27.61 -10.52
N GLU A 83 -4.67 27.90 -10.02
CA GLU A 83 -5.57 28.86 -10.64
C GLU A 83 -5.59 30.15 -9.79
N ARG A 84 -5.27 31.30 -10.40
CA ARG A 84 -5.54 32.62 -9.82
C ARG A 84 -6.97 33.01 -10.15
N HIS A 85 -7.75 33.40 -9.16
CA HIS A 85 -8.96 34.18 -9.40
C HIS A 85 -8.65 35.68 -9.28
N ASP A 86 -8.27 36.28 -10.41
CA ASP A 86 -8.49 37.71 -10.62
C ASP A 86 -10.00 37.96 -10.84
N SER A 87 -10.50 39.11 -10.40
CA SER A 87 -11.93 39.41 -10.32
C SER A 87 -12.45 40.16 -11.56
N SER A 88 -13.67 39.84 -11.98
CA SER A 88 -14.50 40.74 -12.79
C SER A 88 -15.99 40.36 -12.73
N ASN A 89 -16.87 41.36 -12.77
CA ASN A 89 -18.32 41.21 -12.80
C ASN A 89 -18.83 41.18 -14.25
N SER A 90 -19.84 40.37 -14.56
CA SER A 90 -20.95 40.82 -15.43
C SER A 90 -22.21 39.94 -15.36
N SER A 91 -23.34 40.64 -15.20
CA SER A 91 -24.73 40.30 -15.53
C SER A 91 -25.08 39.00 -16.30
N SER A 92 -26.06 38.26 -15.77
CA SER A 92 -26.98 37.44 -16.56
C SER A 92 -27.92 38.30 -17.42
N PRO A 93 -28.53 37.73 -18.48
CA PRO A 93 -30.00 37.70 -18.55
C PRO A 93 -30.55 36.26 -18.77
N ALA A 94 -31.87 36.12 -18.92
CA ALA A 94 -32.60 34.86 -18.70
C ALA A 94 -33.45 34.36 -19.89
N ALA A 95 -34.13 33.21 -19.66
CA ALA A 95 -35.08 32.50 -20.55
C ALA A 95 -34.41 31.69 -21.69
N VAL A 96 -35.04 30.65 -22.27
CA VAL A 96 -36.44 30.18 -22.23
C VAL A 96 -36.52 28.65 -21.98
N ASN A 97 -37.57 28.16 -21.31
CA ASN A 97 -37.84 26.72 -21.19
C ASN A 97 -38.42 26.12 -22.49
N SER A 98 -37.91 24.96 -22.90
CA SER A 98 -38.63 24.06 -23.82
C SER A 98 -38.46 22.61 -23.36
N GLU A 99 -39.44 22.10 -22.61
CA GLU A 99 -39.44 20.69 -22.18
C GLU A 99 -39.70 19.76 -23.37
N VAL A 100 -38.76 18.86 -23.65
CA VAL A 100 -39.01 17.67 -24.48
C VAL A 100 -38.81 16.45 -23.58
N SER A 101 -39.92 15.91 -23.07
CA SER A 101 -39.94 14.82 -22.10
C SER A 101 -39.53 13.48 -22.74
N VAL A 102 -38.23 13.24 -22.87
CA VAL A 102 -37.70 11.91 -23.24
C VAL A 102 -37.65 11.04 -21.99
N THR A 103 -38.70 10.22 -21.80
CA THR A 103 -38.86 9.33 -20.64
C THR A 103 -37.88 8.16 -20.66
N TYR A 104 -36.62 8.45 -20.34
CA TYR A 104 -35.65 7.41 -19.98
C TYR A 104 -36.13 6.70 -18.71
N LYS A 105 -36.57 5.45 -18.85
CA LYS A 105 -36.85 4.56 -17.71
C LYS A 105 -35.61 4.53 -16.82
N SER A 106 -35.76 4.98 -15.58
CA SER A 106 -34.68 4.97 -14.59
C SER A 106 -34.24 3.53 -14.32
N GLN A 107 -33.14 3.11 -14.96
CA GLN A 107 -32.39 1.96 -14.47
C GLN A 107 -31.95 2.27 -13.03
N SER A 108 -32.05 1.26 -12.17
CA SER A 108 -31.80 1.40 -10.73
C SER A 108 -30.44 2.05 -10.47
N GLN A 109 -30.43 3.19 -9.77
CA GLN A 109 -29.20 3.73 -9.19
C GLN A 109 -28.55 2.64 -8.34
N SER A 110 -27.26 2.39 -8.55
CA SER A 110 -26.53 1.39 -7.78
C SER A 110 -26.43 1.81 -6.31
N PRO A 111 -26.51 0.89 -5.33
CA PRO A 111 -26.29 1.21 -3.91
C PRO A 111 -24.91 1.84 -3.63
N ILE A 112 -23.96 1.62 -4.53
CA ILE A 112 -22.63 2.22 -4.54
C ILE A 112 -22.73 3.73 -4.77
N ASN A 113 -23.53 4.18 -5.74
CA ASN A 113 -23.66 5.61 -6.06
C ASN A 113 -24.38 6.40 -4.96
N SER A 114 -25.36 5.82 -4.26
CA SER A 114 -26.03 6.50 -3.13
C SER A 114 -25.07 6.73 -1.97
N PHE A 115 -24.29 5.71 -1.57
CA PHE A 115 -23.33 5.82 -0.46
C PHE A 115 -22.26 6.90 -0.71
N TYR A 116 -21.70 6.98 -1.92
CA TYR A 116 -20.72 8.04 -2.23
C TYR A 116 -21.37 9.45 -2.25
N SER A 117 -22.61 9.56 -2.73
CA SER A 117 -23.39 10.81 -2.67
C SER A 117 -23.67 11.26 -1.23
N GLU A 118 -24.04 10.34 -0.32
CA GLU A 118 -24.23 10.61 1.12
C GLU A 118 -22.96 11.09 1.87
N LEU A 119 -21.79 10.91 1.26
CA LEU A 119 -20.50 11.39 1.73
C LEU A 119 -19.94 12.57 0.89
N GLY A 120 -20.75 13.16 0.01
CA GLY A 120 -20.37 14.32 -0.80
C GLY A 120 -19.42 14.01 -1.97
N ILE A 121 -19.24 12.74 -2.33
CA ILE A 121 -18.34 12.31 -3.39
C ILE A 121 -19.11 12.15 -4.71
N SER A 122 -18.78 12.97 -5.70
CA SER A 122 -19.35 12.88 -7.05
C SER A 122 -18.87 11.64 -7.83
N SER A 123 -19.61 11.29 -8.89
CA SER A 123 -19.24 10.25 -9.87
C SER A 123 -17.82 10.43 -10.42
N ASP A 124 -17.44 11.68 -10.68
CA ASP A 124 -16.22 12.06 -11.35
C ASP A 124 -15.04 11.99 -10.37
N SER A 125 -15.26 12.41 -9.12
CA SER A 125 -14.35 12.22 -8.01
C SER A 125 -14.10 10.73 -7.76
N TYR A 126 -15.14 9.90 -7.69
CA TYR A 126 -15.00 8.45 -7.54
C TYR A 126 -14.27 7.80 -8.74
N SER A 127 -14.52 8.29 -9.95
CA SER A 127 -13.82 7.84 -11.17
C SER A 127 -12.31 8.19 -11.13
N ARG A 128 -11.94 9.37 -10.61
CA ARG A 128 -10.54 9.76 -10.34
C ARG A 128 -9.88 8.85 -9.30
N LEU A 129 -10.61 8.46 -8.24
CA LEU A 129 -10.12 7.46 -7.28
C LEU A 129 -9.83 6.10 -7.96
N GLN A 130 -10.77 5.60 -8.76
CA GLN A 130 -10.59 4.36 -9.52
C GLN A 130 -9.38 4.42 -10.47
N GLN A 131 -9.11 5.58 -11.06
CA GLN A 131 -7.90 5.81 -11.85
C GLN A 131 -6.62 5.83 -11.00
N ALA A 132 -6.64 6.42 -9.80
CA ALA A 132 -5.50 6.46 -8.88
C ALA A 132 -5.10 5.06 -8.37
N VAL A 133 -6.07 4.18 -8.08
CA VAL A 133 -5.82 2.77 -7.71
C VAL A 133 -5.69 1.83 -8.92
N LYS A 134 -5.65 2.36 -10.15
CA LYS A 134 -5.38 1.55 -11.33
C LYS A 134 -3.92 1.08 -11.33
N TRP A 135 -3.73 -0.18 -11.71
CA TRP A 135 -2.43 -0.78 -11.97
C TRP A 135 -2.43 -1.37 -13.38
N ALA A 136 -1.27 -1.47 -14.01
CA ALA A 136 -1.13 -2.14 -15.31
C ALA A 136 -1.20 -3.66 -15.13
N GLU A 137 -1.81 -4.36 -16.08
CA GLU A 137 -2.01 -5.81 -16.01
C GLU A 137 -1.52 -6.46 -17.32
N PRO A 138 -0.85 -7.62 -17.27
CA PRO A 138 -0.50 -8.38 -18.46
C PRO A 138 -1.71 -8.65 -19.38
N ASP A 139 -1.60 -8.34 -20.67
CA ASP A 139 -2.66 -8.52 -21.67
C ASP A 139 -3.02 -10.00 -21.97
N ARG A 140 -2.45 -10.95 -21.23
CA ARG A 140 -2.59 -12.40 -21.44
C ARG A 140 -2.70 -13.16 -20.12
N SER A 141 -3.43 -14.26 -20.15
CA SER A 141 -3.51 -15.19 -19.01
C SER A 141 -2.15 -15.84 -18.72
N ILE A 142 -1.82 -15.98 -17.43
CA ILE A 142 -0.52 -16.46 -16.96
C ILE A 142 -0.54 -17.99 -16.91
N THR A 143 -0.09 -18.63 -17.98
CA THR A 143 -0.09 -20.10 -18.09
C THR A 143 1.16 -20.77 -17.50
N ASN A 144 2.29 -20.05 -17.43
CA ASN A 144 3.55 -20.58 -16.89
C ASN A 144 4.31 -19.50 -16.09
N VAL A 145 4.97 -19.92 -15.01
CA VAL A 145 5.88 -19.09 -14.19
C VAL A 145 7.07 -18.62 -15.02
N SER A 146 7.53 -19.37 -16.03
CA SER A 146 8.67 -18.96 -16.86
C SER A 146 8.45 -17.65 -17.62
N MET A 147 7.18 -17.33 -17.93
CA MET A 147 6.78 -16.08 -18.59
C MET A 147 6.79 -14.86 -17.64
N SER A 148 6.94 -15.10 -16.33
CA SER A 148 6.98 -14.05 -15.33
C SER A 148 8.33 -13.37 -15.25
N THR A 149 8.36 -12.13 -14.74
CA THR A 149 9.57 -11.31 -14.73
C THR A 149 10.66 -11.92 -13.83
N SER A 150 11.78 -12.31 -14.44
CA SER A 150 12.95 -12.91 -13.81
C SER A 150 13.89 -11.81 -13.27
N PRO A 151 14.16 -11.77 -11.95
CA PRO A 151 15.13 -10.85 -11.37
C PRO A 151 16.57 -11.08 -11.85
N ALA A 152 16.88 -12.28 -12.34
CA ALA A 152 18.22 -12.66 -12.79
C ALA A 152 18.51 -12.23 -14.24
N HIS A 153 17.48 -12.11 -15.08
CA HIS A 153 17.60 -11.69 -16.50
C HIS A 153 17.19 -10.24 -16.73
N THR A 154 16.31 -9.69 -15.88
CA THR A 154 16.01 -8.26 -15.84
C THR A 154 17.26 -7.49 -15.47
N THR A 155 17.50 -6.36 -16.15
CA THR A 155 18.65 -5.49 -15.86
C THR A 155 18.25 -4.01 -15.80
N PHE A 156 19.14 -3.17 -15.25
CA PHE A 156 19.04 -1.71 -15.36
C PHE A 156 20.33 -1.06 -15.86
N ILE A 157 20.19 0.07 -16.54
CA ILE A 157 21.30 0.92 -17.02
C ILE A 157 21.07 2.38 -16.60
N ILE A 158 22.15 3.14 -16.41
CA ILE A 158 22.08 4.58 -16.18
C ILE A 158 22.08 5.29 -17.54
N ALA A 159 21.03 6.06 -17.82
CA ALA A 159 20.86 6.75 -19.09
C ALA A 159 21.65 8.08 -19.08
N ASN A 160 22.40 8.34 -20.15
CA ASN A 160 23.20 9.55 -20.34
C ASN A 160 24.13 9.85 -19.14
N LEU A 161 24.86 8.82 -18.69
CA LEU A 161 25.83 8.94 -17.59
C LEU A 161 26.87 10.04 -17.88
N LYS A 162 26.99 10.99 -16.96
CA LYS A 162 28.04 12.04 -16.96
C LYS A 162 29.22 11.63 -16.07
N ASP A 163 30.39 12.20 -16.32
CA ASP A 163 31.57 12.07 -15.44
C ASP A 163 31.33 12.65 -14.03
N SER A 164 30.46 13.66 -13.94
CA SER A 164 30.06 14.35 -12.72
C SER A 164 28.68 15.00 -12.86
N TYR A 165 28.03 15.22 -11.72
CA TYR A 165 26.73 15.89 -11.57
C TYR A 165 26.83 16.99 -10.52
N GLN A 166 25.87 17.92 -10.53
CA GLN A 166 25.69 18.90 -9.45
C GLN A 166 24.51 18.53 -8.54
N ILE A 167 24.47 19.07 -7.32
CA ILE A 167 23.24 19.04 -6.50
C ILE A 167 22.09 19.67 -7.29
N GLY A 168 20.90 19.09 -7.15
CA GLY A 168 19.68 19.55 -7.81
C GLY A 168 19.47 18.97 -9.21
N GLU A 169 20.48 18.31 -9.80
CA GLU A 169 20.32 17.56 -11.04
C GLU A 169 19.52 16.26 -10.85
N GLU A 170 19.16 15.64 -11.97
CA GLU A 170 18.42 14.38 -12.01
C GLU A 170 19.21 13.27 -12.72
N LEU A 171 19.07 12.05 -12.20
CA LEU A 171 19.61 10.83 -12.78
C LEU A 171 18.46 9.96 -13.31
N LEU A 172 18.51 9.65 -14.60
CA LEU A 172 17.55 8.74 -15.24
C LEU A 172 18.16 7.34 -15.34
N VAL A 173 17.39 6.34 -14.89
CA VAL A 173 17.74 4.92 -14.99
C VAL A 173 16.66 4.19 -15.78
N LEU A 174 17.06 3.28 -16.66
CA LEU A 174 16.13 2.45 -17.45
C LEU A 174 16.25 1.00 -16.98
N VAL A 175 15.12 0.40 -16.61
CA VAL A 175 14.99 -1.02 -16.24
C VAL A 175 14.33 -1.76 -17.40
N HIS A 176 14.94 -2.84 -17.86
CA HIS A 176 14.42 -3.68 -18.94
C HIS A 176 14.03 -5.04 -18.37
N ALA A 177 12.73 -5.25 -18.17
CA ALA A 177 12.21 -6.48 -17.60
C ALA A 177 12.30 -7.63 -18.61
N LYS A 178 12.74 -8.79 -18.12
CA LYS A 178 12.85 -10.03 -18.90
C LYS A 178 12.22 -11.20 -18.17
N ASP A 179 11.81 -12.21 -18.92
CA ASP A 179 11.27 -13.46 -18.38
C ASP A 179 12.38 -14.50 -18.06
N PHE A 180 11.99 -15.68 -17.55
CA PHE A 180 12.95 -16.75 -17.24
C PHE A 180 13.54 -17.43 -18.48
N ASP A 181 12.99 -17.17 -19.67
CA ASP A 181 13.58 -17.59 -20.95
C ASP A 181 14.54 -16.50 -21.51
N ASN A 182 14.84 -15.44 -20.74
CA ASN A 182 15.67 -14.28 -21.10
C ASN A 182 15.10 -13.47 -22.29
N LYS A 183 13.79 -13.54 -22.52
CA LYS A 183 13.07 -12.73 -23.51
C LYS A 183 12.60 -11.43 -22.87
N SER A 184 12.64 -10.33 -23.61
CA SER A 184 12.10 -9.04 -23.14
C SER A 184 10.59 -9.16 -22.89
N LYS A 185 10.12 -8.59 -21.78
CA LYS A 185 8.68 -8.40 -21.53
C LYS A 185 8.13 -7.42 -22.57
N SER A 186 6.82 -7.53 -22.85
CA SER A 186 6.11 -6.66 -23.81
C SER A 186 4.95 -5.88 -23.19
N TYR A 187 4.82 -5.92 -21.85
CA TYR A 187 3.75 -5.33 -21.06
C TYR A 187 4.30 -4.89 -19.69
N GLY A 188 3.62 -3.92 -19.08
CA GLY A 188 3.96 -3.38 -17.76
C GLY A 188 3.40 -4.16 -16.57
N GLY A 189 3.27 -3.48 -15.43
CA GLY A 189 2.64 -3.96 -14.22
C GLY A 189 3.57 -4.57 -13.17
N ASP A 190 4.87 -4.70 -13.44
CA ASP A 190 5.84 -5.12 -12.42
C ASP A 190 5.99 -4.02 -11.36
N PHE A 191 5.95 -4.41 -10.09
CA PHE A 191 6.18 -3.50 -8.98
C PHE A 191 7.66 -3.53 -8.61
N PHE A 192 8.41 -2.56 -9.17
CA PHE A 192 9.75 -2.24 -8.72
C PHE A 192 9.73 -1.17 -7.61
N GLN A 193 10.73 -1.22 -6.74
CA GLN A 193 11.16 -0.08 -5.92
C GLN A 193 12.62 0.20 -6.23
N ALA A 194 13.03 1.45 -6.14
CA ALA A 194 14.40 1.86 -6.43
C ALA A 194 14.87 2.96 -5.48
N LYS A 195 16.17 2.99 -5.22
CA LYS A 195 16.83 4.03 -4.43
C LYS A 195 18.20 4.38 -4.98
N LEU A 196 18.58 5.63 -4.83
CA LEU A 196 19.97 6.07 -4.91
C LEU A 196 20.49 6.14 -3.47
N PHE A 197 21.70 5.64 -3.19
CA PHE A 197 22.21 5.53 -1.82
C PHE A 197 23.73 5.60 -1.74
N TRP A 198 24.26 5.85 -0.54
CA TRP A 198 25.69 5.74 -0.25
C TRP A 198 25.98 5.28 1.18
N SER A 199 26.53 4.08 1.33
CA SER A 199 26.67 3.43 2.64
C SER A 199 27.63 4.16 3.61
N LYS A 200 28.67 4.86 3.10
CA LYS A 200 29.68 5.52 3.97
C LYS A 200 29.08 6.66 4.78
N THR A 201 28.21 7.47 4.16
CA THR A 201 27.48 8.60 4.80
C THR A 201 26.03 8.24 5.11
N LYS A 202 25.67 6.95 5.00
CA LYS A 202 24.30 6.42 5.15
C LYS A 202 23.24 7.15 4.29
N ALA A 203 23.67 7.81 3.23
CA ALA A 203 22.78 8.62 2.42
C ALA A 203 21.80 7.75 1.63
N SER A 204 20.55 8.20 1.47
CA SER A 204 19.59 7.55 0.56
C SER A 204 18.42 8.44 0.16
N VAL A 205 17.98 8.32 -1.09
CA VAL A 205 16.80 9.01 -1.64
C VAL A 205 15.94 8.02 -2.43
N PHE A 206 14.63 8.18 -2.35
CA PHE A 206 13.65 7.35 -3.06
C PHE A 206 13.62 7.67 -4.57
N GLY A 207 13.49 6.66 -5.42
CA GLY A 207 13.38 6.83 -6.88
C GLY A 207 11.95 6.73 -7.39
N GLU A 208 11.51 7.67 -8.22
CA GLU A 208 10.22 7.62 -8.89
C GLU A 208 10.24 6.52 -9.97
N VAL A 209 9.58 5.39 -9.73
CA VAL A 209 9.41 4.32 -10.72
C VAL A 209 8.19 4.59 -11.59
N ARG A 210 8.40 4.74 -12.90
CA ARG A 210 7.35 4.88 -13.91
C ARG A 210 7.37 3.71 -14.90
N ASP A 211 6.23 3.05 -14.99
CA ASP A 211 5.96 1.99 -15.97
C ASP A 211 5.76 2.60 -17.37
N LEU A 212 6.48 2.08 -18.38
CA LEU A 212 6.36 2.49 -19.79
C LEU A 212 5.39 1.59 -20.58
N LEU A 213 4.71 0.67 -19.88
CA LEU A 213 3.67 -0.25 -20.36
C LEU A 213 4.12 -1.26 -21.42
N ASN A 214 5.41 -1.33 -21.71
CA ASN A 214 6.00 -2.14 -22.79
C ASN A 214 7.06 -3.15 -22.28
N GLY A 215 7.13 -3.40 -20.98
CA GLY A 215 8.18 -4.23 -20.35
C GLY A 215 9.46 -3.47 -19.99
N SER A 216 9.52 -2.15 -20.22
CA SER A 216 10.56 -1.29 -19.67
C SER A 216 9.98 -0.27 -18.69
N TYR A 217 10.81 0.20 -17.77
CA TYR A 217 10.44 1.13 -16.70
C TYR A 217 11.51 2.22 -16.63
N SER A 218 11.11 3.48 -16.47
CA SER A 218 12.05 4.55 -16.13
C SER A 218 12.04 4.79 -14.62
N VAL A 219 13.22 5.02 -14.06
CA VAL A 219 13.40 5.44 -12.67
C VAL A 219 14.08 6.80 -12.66
N ARG A 220 13.47 7.78 -12.00
CA ARG A 220 13.99 9.13 -11.85
C ARG A 220 14.48 9.33 -10.42
N PHE A 221 15.72 9.79 -10.27
CA PHE A 221 16.28 10.21 -8.98
C PHE A 221 16.64 11.69 -9.04
N PHE A 222 16.28 12.42 -7.99
CA PHE A 222 16.88 13.72 -7.67
C PHE A 222 18.27 13.49 -7.02
N LEU A 223 19.19 14.44 -7.13
CA LEU A 223 20.55 14.37 -6.56
C LEU A 223 20.76 15.41 -5.44
N PRO A 224 20.50 15.07 -4.16
CA PRO A 224 20.40 16.08 -3.09
C PRO A 224 21.58 16.16 -2.10
N TRP A 225 22.66 15.40 -2.28
CA TRP A 225 23.86 15.49 -1.44
C TRP A 225 25.15 15.56 -2.26
N VAL A 226 26.17 16.24 -1.74
CA VAL A 226 27.54 16.21 -2.30
C VAL A 226 28.24 14.92 -1.88
N GLY A 227 28.97 14.31 -2.80
CA GLY A 227 29.78 13.13 -2.55
C GLY A 227 29.61 12.05 -3.61
N GLU A 228 29.61 10.80 -3.17
CA GLU A 228 29.44 9.61 -4.00
C GLU A 228 28.03 9.02 -3.82
N ALA A 229 27.52 8.32 -4.84
CA ALA A 229 26.22 7.65 -4.81
C ALA A 229 26.17 6.44 -5.76
N GLN A 230 25.32 5.47 -5.45
CA GLN A 230 25.07 4.26 -6.25
C GLN A 230 23.57 3.95 -6.37
N VAL A 231 23.17 3.34 -7.48
CA VAL A 231 21.79 2.96 -7.76
C VAL A 231 21.51 1.54 -7.25
N ALA A 232 20.36 1.32 -6.63
CA ALA A 232 19.80 -0.01 -6.36
C ALA A 232 18.34 -0.09 -6.84
N VAL A 233 18.03 -1.11 -7.64
CA VAL A 233 16.67 -1.45 -8.09
C VAL A 233 16.28 -2.82 -7.55
N ARG A 234 15.04 -2.97 -7.09
CA ARG A 234 14.48 -4.23 -6.57
C ARG A 234 13.16 -4.55 -7.25
N LEU A 235 13.00 -5.77 -7.76
CA LEU A 235 11.67 -6.30 -8.07
C LEU A 235 11.00 -6.71 -6.76
N ILE A 236 9.94 -6.00 -6.39
CA ILE A 236 9.14 -6.31 -5.20
C ILE A 236 8.15 -7.42 -5.54
N HIS A 237 7.39 -7.24 -6.62
CA HIS A 237 6.52 -8.25 -7.22
C HIS A 237 6.57 -8.15 -8.75
N SER A 238 6.63 -9.26 -9.47
CA SER A 238 6.35 -9.27 -10.91
C SER A 238 4.89 -8.90 -11.18
N SER A 239 4.59 -8.43 -12.38
CA SER A 239 3.25 -8.19 -12.90
C SER A 239 2.34 -9.42 -12.74
N GLU A 240 2.92 -10.62 -12.89
CA GLU A 240 2.26 -11.89 -12.61
C GLU A 240 1.95 -12.12 -11.13
N ALA A 241 2.89 -11.81 -10.23
CA ALA A 241 2.65 -11.85 -8.79
C ALA A 241 1.62 -10.78 -8.34
N VAL A 242 1.59 -9.61 -9.00
CA VAL A 242 0.58 -8.57 -8.76
C VAL A 242 -0.83 -9.05 -9.17
N GLN A 243 -0.98 -9.77 -10.30
CA GLN A 243 -2.27 -10.41 -10.62
C GLN A 243 -2.71 -11.40 -9.52
N VAL A 244 -1.78 -12.21 -8.99
CA VAL A 244 -2.05 -13.14 -7.87
C VAL A 244 -2.53 -12.38 -6.63
N LEU A 245 -1.85 -11.29 -6.26
CA LEU A 245 -2.24 -10.44 -5.13
C LEU A 245 -3.64 -9.82 -5.33
N LYS A 246 -3.87 -9.16 -6.48
CA LYS A 246 -5.16 -8.56 -6.83
C LYS A 246 -6.29 -9.60 -6.75
N ARG A 247 -6.12 -10.76 -7.41
CA ARG A 247 -7.10 -11.86 -7.38
C ARG A 247 -7.42 -12.29 -5.95
N HIS A 248 -6.41 -12.61 -5.12
CA HIS A 248 -6.65 -13.07 -3.75
C HIS A 248 -7.33 -12.03 -2.86
N ARG A 249 -7.04 -10.73 -3.03
CA ARG A 249 -7.77 -9.64 -2.36
C ARG A 249 -9.25 -9.62 -2.75
N ASP A 250 -9.53 -9.80 -4.04
CA ASP A 250 -10.85 -9.61 -4.62
C ASP A 250 -11.72 -10.91 -4.57
N THR A 251 -11.14 -12.09 -4.31
CA THR A 251 -11.85 -13.39 -4.19
C THR A 251 -11.70 -14.13 -2.85
N ASN A 252 -10.73 -13.76 -2.01
CA ASN A 252 -10.37 -14.48 -0.78
C ASN A 252 -10.06 -13.51 0.37
N SER A 253 -10.98 -12.58 0.66
CA SER A 253 -10.83 -11.56 1.70
C SER A 253 -10.75 -12.14 3.13
N ASP A 254 -11.38 -13.29 3.36
CA ASP A 254 -11.37 -14.03 4.64
C ASP A 254 -10.12 -14.90 4.85
N ARG A 255 -9.09 -14.73 4.00
CA ARG A 255 -7.78 -15.39 4.16
C ARG A 255 -7.01 -14.94 5.41
N VAL A 256 -7.45 -13.85 6.04
CA VAL A 256 -7.27 -13.61 7.48
C VAL A 256 -8.64 -13.75 8.13
N TYR A 257 -8.71 -14.56 9.19
CA TYR A 257 -9.91 -14.73 10.00
C TYR A 257 -9.63 -14.40 11.46
N PHE A 258 -10.71 -14.11 12.21
CA PHE A 258 -10.67 -13.59 13.56
C PHE A 258 -11.46 -14.50 14.50
N ASN A 259 -11.23 -14.37 15.80
CA ASN A 259 -11.94 -15.09 16.85
C ASN A 259 -12.68 -14.10 17.74
N GLY A 260 -13.97 -14.34 17.93
CA GLY A 260 -14.78 -13.73 18.99
C GLY A 260 -14.89 -14.69 20.17
N TYR A 261 -14.59 -14.21 21.36
CA TYR A 261 -14.68 -14.98 22.61
C TYR A 261 -15.92 -14.56 23.36
N TYR A 262 -16.85 -15.50 23.49
CA TYR A 262 -18.11 -15.35 24.19
C TYR A 262 -17.95 -15.91 25.58
N GLU A 263 -18.31 -15.15 26.61
CA GLU A 263 -18.15 -15.58 28.00
C GLU A 263 -19.38 -15.22 28.83
N GLY A 264 -19.86 -16.16 29.65
CA GLY A 264 -21.10 -15.98 30.42
C GLY A 264 -21.26 -16.97 31.58
N PRO A 265 -22.33 -16.84 32.38
CA PRO A 265 -22.62 -17.76 33.47
C PRO A 265 -22.98 -19.15 32.93
N GLY A 266 -22.51 -20.20 33.60
CA GLY A 266 -22.84 -21.59 33.34
C GLY A 266 -23.49 -22.30 34.54
N PRO A 267 -23.88 -23.57 34.37
CA PRO A 267 -24.36 -24.40 35.46
C PRO A 267 -23.38 -24.43 36.64
N ASN A 268 -23.89 -24.63 37.86
CA ASN A 268 -23.09 -24.80 39.08
C ASN A 268 -22.04 -23.69 39.34
N LYS A 269 -22.37 -22.43 39.00
CA LYS A 269 -21.49 -21.25 39.10
C LYS A 269 -20.21 -21.31 38.23
N THR A 270 -20.17 -22.18 37.22
CA THR A 270 -19.09 -22.17 36.22
C THR A 270 -19.19 -20.94 35.30
N ARG A 271 -18.10 -20.64 34.57
CA ARG A 271 -18.10 -19.65 33.48
C ARG A 271 -18.01 -20.41 32.16
N LEU A 272 -19.02 -20.29 31.31
CA LEU A 272 -18.96 -20.78 29.94
C LEU A 272 -18.05 -19.88 29.12
N SER A 273 -17.30 -20.49 28.19
CA SER A 273 -16.44 -19.79 27.24
C SER A 273 -16.54 -20.48 25.88
N GLU A 274 -16.97 -19.75 24.85
CA GLU A 274 -17.09 -20.24 23.48
C GLU A 274 -16.27 -19.35 22.53
N THR A 275 -15.45 -19.95 21.66
CA THR A 275 -14.65 -19.21 20.67
C THR A 275 -15.23 -19.44 19.28
N MET A 276 -15.76 -18.39 18.66
CA MET A 276 -16.41 -18.42 17.35
C MET A 276 -15.62 -17.64 16.31
N LYS A 277 -15.65 -18.07 15.04
CA LYS A 277 -14.96 -17.36 13.95
C LYS A 277 -15.73 -16.11 13.55
N CYS A 278 -15.01 -15.02 13.33
CA CYS A 278 -15.56 -13.72 12.95
C CYS A 278 -14.83 -13.10 11.75
N ASN A 279 -15.52 -12.20 11.04
CA ASN A 279 -14.94 -11.32 10.03
C ASN A 279 -15.86 -10.11 9.72
N VAL A 280 -15.40 -9.20 8.87
CA VAL A 280 -16.21 -8.12 8.29
C VAL A 280 -17.34 -8.72 7.45
N LYS A 281 -18.58 -8.26 7.61
CA LYS A 281 -19.69 -8.53 6.67
C LYS A 281 -19.47 -7.70 5.40
N TRP A 282 -19.15 -8.38 4.29
CA TRP A 282 -18.90 -7.75 2.99
C TRP A 282 -19.11 -8.78 1.89
N ASP A 283 -19.76 -8.38 0.80
CA ASP A 283 -20.11 -9.24 -0.33
C ASP A 283 -18.91 -10.05 -0.84
N LYS A 284 -19.11 -11.37 -1.03
CA LYS A 284 -18.09 -12.36 -1.43
C LYS A 284 -17.07 -12.69 -0.34
N ASN A 285 -17.30 -12.35 0.92
CA ASN A 285 -16.48 -12.88 2.02
C ASN A 285 -16.71 -14.41 2.19
N GLY A 286 -15.73 -15.12 2.74
CA GLY A 286 -15.88 -16.56 2.99
C GLY A 286 -16.86 -16.94 4.12
N LEU A 287 -17.43 -15.99 4.86
CA LEU A 287 -18.46 -16.27 5.89
C LEU A 287 -19.87 -16.42 5.29
N GLU A 288 -20.14 -15.90 4.09
CA GLU A 288 -21.35 -16.22 3.32
C GLU A 288 -21.48 -17.72 3.05
N ARG A 289 -20.33 -18.42 2.92
CA ARG A 289 -20.25 -19.88 2.74
C ARG A 289 -20.56 -20.67 4.02
N THR A 290 -20.80 -20.01 5.16
CA THR A 290 -21.10 -20.66 6.46
C THR A 290 -22.57 -20.62 6.89
N GLY A 291 -23.49 -20.14 6.04
CA GLY A 291 -24.91 -20.45 6.18
C GLY A 291 -25.88 -19.35 5.73
N THR A 292 -27.01 -19.76 5.15
CA THR A 292 -28.19 -18.92 4.93
C THR A 292 -29.12 -18.99 6.14
N GLY A 293 -29.55 -17.84 6.67
CA GLY A 293 -30.43 -17.75 7.83
C GLY A 293 -29.68 -17.44 9.13
N ASP A 294 -30.15 -18.02 10.25
CA ASP A 294 -29.79 -17.65 11.63
C ASP A 294 -28.38 -18.13 12.08
N CYS A 295 -27.41 -18.22 11.15
CA CYS A 295 -26.07 -18.76 11.36
C CYS A 295 -25.21 -17.98 12.36
N CYS A 296 -25.53 -16.71 12.58
CA CYS A 296 -24.51 -15.71 12.84
C CYS A 296 -24.99 -14.59 13.77
N CYS A 297 -24.09 -14.13 14.64
CA CYS A 297 -24.25 -12.89 15.38
C CYS A 297 -23.72 -11.72 14.54
N GLU A 298 -24.50 -10.64 14.43
CA GLU A 298 -24.11 -9.43 13.71
C GLU A 298 -24.06 -8.22 14.66
N TYR A 299 -22.93 -7.52 14.66
CA TYR A 299 -22.67 -6.33 15.45
C TYR A 299 -22.50 -5.17 14.49
N LYS A 300 -23.60 -4.45 14.25
CA LYS A 300 -23.59 -3.23 13.43
C LYS A 300 -23.25 -2.04 14.31
N ASP A 301 -22.14 -1.36 14.02
CA ASP A 301 -21.84 -0.08 14.63
C ASP A 301 -22.84 0.98 14.12
N PRO A 302 -23.49 1.76 15.00
CA PRO A 302 -24.59 2.64 14.62
C PRO A 302 -24.14 3.89 13.85
N ARG A 303 -22.88 4.33 13.99
CA ARG A 303 -22.37 5.56 13.36
C ARG A 303 -21.79 5.31 11.98
N THR A 304 -20.92 4.32 11.85
CA THR A 304 -20.33 3.89 10.57
C THR A 304 -21.30 3.07 9.73
N GLY A 305 -22.22 2.33 10.37
CA GLY A 305 -23.03 1.31 9.74
C GLY A 305 -22.28 0.01 9.41
N GLU A 306 -20.99 -0.08 9.71
CA GLU A 306 -20.19 -1.28 9.45
C GLU A 306 -20.63 -2.43 10.35
N THR A 307 -20.65 -3.64 9.80
CA THR A 307 -21.13 -4.83 10.51
C THR A 307 -20.02 -5.86 10.68
N TRP A 308 -19.65 -6.11 11.93
CA TRP A 308 -18.85 -7.26 12.31
C TRP A 308 -19.74 -8.50 12.42
N ARG A 309 -19.35 -9.63 11.82
CA ARG A 309 -20.14 -10.87 11.82
C ARG A 309 -19.33 -12.00 12.45
N CYS A 310 -19.94 -12.72 13.38
CA CYS A 310 -19.41 -13.94 13.98
C CYS A 310 -20.35 -15.12 13.74
N GLN A 311 -19.82 -16.35 13.75
CA GLN A 311 -20.66 -17.54 13.90
C GLN A 311 -21.39 -17.49 15.25
N ARG A 312 -22.65 -17.94 15.29
CA ARG A 312 -23.45 -17.97 16.52
C ARG A 312 -22.88 -19.02 17.50
N PRO A 313 -22.68 -18.71 18.79
CA PRO A 313 -22.33 -19.72 19.79
C PRO A 313 -23.46 -20.75 19.98
N LYS A 314 -23.15 -21.90 20.57
CA LYS A 314 -24.13 -22.98 20.81
C LYS A 314 -24.94 -22.77 22.08
N SER A 315 -24.33 -22.19 23.11
CA SER A 315 -24.89 -22.08 24.46
C SER A 315 -25.01 -20.64 24.94
N LEU A 316 -24.15 -19.74 24.43
CA LEU A 316 -24.13 -18.32 24.81
C LEU A 316 -24.88 -17.42 23.81
N PRO A 317 -25.58 -16.36 24.29
CA PRO A 317 -26.25 -15.41 23.41
C PRO A 317 -25.25 -14.50 22.70
N CYS A 318 -25.68 -13.87 21.60
CA CYS A 318 -24.83 -12.93 20.85
C CYS A 318 -24.33 -11.73 21.69
N SER A 319 -25.06 -11.33 22.74
CA SER A 319 -24.64 -10.29 23.68
C SER A 319 -23.46 -10.69 24.57
N ALA A 320 -23.06 -11.96 24.61
CA ALA A 320 -21.96 -12.46 25.45
C ALA A 320 -20.56 -12.29 24.84
N LEU A 321 -20.41 -11.62 23.68
CA LEU A 321 -19.10 -11.35 23.06
C LEU A 321 -18.29 -10.37 23.93
N VAL A 322 -17.22 -10.85 24.58
CA VAL A 322 -16.36 -10.02 25.44
C VAL A 322 -15.04 -9.65 24.78
N TYR A 323 -14.43 -10.54 23.99
CA TYR A 323 -13.11 -10.30 23.39
C TYR A 323 -13.03 -10.63 21.90
N HIS A 324 -12.07 -10.01 21.24
CA HIS A 324 -11.67 -10.23 19.84
C HIS A 324 -10.18 -10.55 19.75
N SER A 325 -9.79 -11.40 18.81
CA SER A 325 -8.39 -11.55 18.37
C SER A 325 -8.30 -11.87 16.88
N MET A 326 -7.09 -11.78 16.33
CA MET A 326 -6.75 -12.55 15.14
C MET A 326 -6.88 -14.05 15.45
N GLY A 327 -7.50 -14.80 14.53
CA GLY A 327 -7.65 -16.26 14.61
C GLY A 327 -6.61 -16.99 13.76
N GLY A 328 -6.22 -16.40 12.62
CA GLY A 328 -5.07 -16.84 11.84
C GLY A 328 -5.20 -16.62 10.34
N TYR A 329 -4.34 -17.33 9.60
CA TYR A 329 -4.24 -17.26 8.15
C TYR A 329 -4.85 -18.50 7.47
N LYS A 330 -5.46 -18.32 6.30
CA LYS A 330 -5.86 -19.41 5.39
C LYS A 330 -5.05 -19.28 4.10
N ASN A 331 -4.18 -20.24 3.81
CA ASN A 331 -3.40 -20.20 2.57
C ASN A 331 -4.22 -20.78 1.40
N HIS A 332 -4.57 -19.92 0.44
CA HIS A 332 -5.31 -20.29 -0.77
C HIS A 332 -4.44 -20.29 -2.04
N LEU A 333 -3.12 -20.14 -1.91
CA LEU A 333 -2.18 -20.12 -3.05
C LEU A 333 -2.20 -21.45 -3.81
N THR A 334 -2.42 -21.40 -5.12
CA THR A 334 -2.08 -22.52 -6.02
C THR A 334 -0.56 -22.77 -6.03
N ASN A 335 -0.10 -23.90 -6.58
CA ASN A 335 1.36 -24.13 -6.70
C ASN A 335 2.04 -23.09 -7.62
N ASN A 336 1.37 -22.66 -8.70
CA ASN A 336 1.86 -21.58 -9.57
C ASN A 336 1.90 -20.25 -8.80
N ASP A 337 0.87 -19.95 -8.00
CA ASP A 337 0.84 -18.74 -7.16
C ASP A 337 2.03 -18.73 -6.17
N LYS A 338 2.31 -19.87 -5.51
CA LYS A 338 3.46 -20.01 -4.59
C LYS A 338 4.76 -19.70 -5.30
N MET A 339 4.98 -20.29 -6.48
CA MET A 339 6.20 -20.07 -7.27
C MET A 339 6.38 -18.58 -7.63
N LEU A 340 5.34 -17.92 -8.14
CA LEU A 340 5.36 -16.47 -8.41
C LEU A 340 5.71 -15.65 -7.14
N MET A 341 5.12 -16.00 -5.99
CA MET A 341 5.36 -15.33 -4.72
C MET A 341 6.74 -15.62 -4.07
N THR A 342 7.56 -16.54 -4.62
CA THR A 342 8.96 -16.72 -4.18
C THR A 342 9.97 -15.80 -4.87
N GLN A 343 9.60 -15.22 -6.00
CA GLN A 343 10.46 -14.35 -6.82
C GLN A 343 10.41 -12.87 -6.38
N THR A 344 9.95 -12.64 -5.15
CA THR A 344 9.63 -11.33 -4.58
C THR A 344 10.82 -10.75 -3.81
N ASN A 345 10.83 -9.41 -3.73
CA ASN A 345 11.88 -8.62 -3.07
C ASN A 345 13.32 -9.03 -3.44
N LYS A 346 13.62 -9.04 -4.74
CA LYS A 346 14.93 -9.41 -5.30
C LYS A 346 15.63 -8.19 -5.89
N GLY A 347 16.91 -8.01 -5.59
CA GLY A 347 17.75 -7.02 -6.27
C GLY A 347 17.91 -7.35 -7.75
N ILE A 348 17.92 -6.31 -8.58
CA ILE A 348 18.18 -6.39 -10.02
C ILE A 348 19.66 -6.14 -10.28
N ASN A 349 20.28 -6.91 -11.18
CA ASN A 349 21.65 -6.66 -11.63
C ASN A 349 21.67 -5.52 -12.66
N GLY A 350 22.58 -4.57 -12.53
CA GLY A 350 22.68 -3.46 -13.46
C GLY A 350 23.99 -2.73 -13.35
N ASP A 351 23.98 -1.48 -13.81
CA ASP A 351 25.09 -0.54 -13.72
C ASP A 351 25.62 -0.40 -12.29
N LYS A 352 26.93 -0.24 -12.15
CA LYS A 352 27.66 -0.12 -10.87
C LYS A 352 28.48 1.17 -10.77
N SER A 353 28.36 2.06 -11.75
CA SER A 353 29.05 3.34 -11.82
C SER A 353 28.80 4.16 -10.55
N ILE A 354 29.87 4.76 -10.02
CA ILE A 354 29.78 5.67 -8.87
C ILE A 354 29.42 7.05 -9.41
N ILE A 355 28.22 7.51 -9.06
CA ILE A 355 27.74 8.86 -9.37
C ILE A 355 28.44 9.83 -8.44
N LYS A 356 29.15 10.81 -9.01
CA LYS A 356 29.85 11.86 -8.27
C LYS A 356 29.05 13.15 -8.35
N ILE A 357 28.65 13.67 -7.20
CA ILE A 357 27.78 14.84 -7.06
C ILE A 357 28.57 15.94 -6.36
N PHE A 358 28.61 17.14 -6.95
CA PHE A 358 29.35 18.30 -6.47
C PHE A 358 28.43 19.47 -6.13
N HIS A 359 28.95 20.49 -5.44
CA HIS A 359 28.22 21.73 -5.19
C HIS A 359 27.82 22.42 -6.51
N HIS A 360 26.67 23.09 -6.49
CA HIS A 360 26.35 24.10 -7.48
C HIS A 360 27.16 25.37 -7.18
N GLN A 361 27.61 26.12 -8.20
CA GLN A 361 28.45 27.30 -7.96
C GLN A 361 27.67 28.53 -7.44
N ASN A 362 26.35 28.51 -7.56
CA ASN A 362 25.45 29.49 -6.96
C ASN A 362 24.47 28.76 -6.02
N ASP A 363 24.87 28.50 -4.78
CA ASP A 363 23.96 28.04 -3.73
C ASP A 363 23.10 29.24 -3.28
N THR A 364 21.96 29.42 -3.93
CA THR A 364 20.87 30.25 -3.38
C THR A 364 20.28 29.52 -2.18
N ASN A 365 20.29 30.14 -1.00
CA ASN A 365 19.60 29.62 0.18
C ASN A 365 18.12 29.42 -0.12
N ASP A 366 17.72 28.17 -0.39
CA ASP A 366 16.32 27.84 -0.64
C ASP A 366 15.53 27.97 0.66
N ILE A 367 14.54 28.86 0.67
CA ILE A 367 13.79 29.23 1.87
C ILE A 367 12.70 28.17 2.07
N THR A 368 13.13 26.98 2.51
CA THR A 368 12.24 25.85 2.82
C THR A 368 11.07 26.30 3.69
N GLU A 369 9.85 26.09 3.19
CA GLU A 369 8.68 26.68 3.84
C GLU A 369 8.39 26.06 5.20
N LYS A 370 7.74 26.82 6.09
CA LYS A 370 7.34 26.31 7.42
C LYS A 370 6.26 25.25 7.26
N CYS A 371 6.44 24.14 7.97
CA CYS A 371 5.51 23.02 8.03
C CYS A 371 4.09 23.48 8.42
N ARG A 372 3.10 23.26 7.52
CA ARG A 372 1.71 23.71 7.64
C ARG A 372 0.74 22.68 6.99
N PRO A 373 -0.59 22.76 7.21
CA PRO A 373 -1.53 21.83 6.58
C PRO A 373 -1.64 22.04 5.07
N GLY A 374 -2.08 21.01 4.34
CA GLY A 374 -2.33 21.09 2.90
C GLY A 374 -1.09 21.23 2.01
N LEU A 375 0.11 20.95 2.53
CA LEU A 375 1.34 20.89 1.72
C LEU A 375 1.34 19.63 0.83
N HIS A 376 1.73 19.81 -0.43
CA HIS A 376 1.91 18.69 -1.36
C HIS A 376 3.12 17.84 -0.96
N THR A 377 3.04 16.53 -1.18
CA THR A 377 4.18 15.62 -1.00
C THR A 377 4.87 15.37 -2.35
N PRO A 378 6.06 15.94 -2.61
CA PRO A 378 6.79 15.64 -3.83
C PRO A 378 7.34 14.20 -3.82
N VAL A 379 7.86 13.78 -4.97
CA VAL A 379 8.74 12.62 -5.06
C VAL A 379 10.09 13.04 -5.65
N PRO A 380 11.21 12.80 -4.94
CA PRO A 380 11.26 12.34 -3.55
C PRO A 380 10.62 13.33 -2.56
N ALA A 381 10.10 12.85 -1.43
CA ALA A 381 9.62 13.69 -0.31
C ALA A 381 10.75 14.23 0.58
N GLY A 382 11.97 13.74 0.38
CA GLY A 382 13.14 14.03 1.19
C GLY A 382 14.25 13.00 0.96
N PHE A 383 15.32 13.09 1.74
CA PHE A 383 16.45 12.17 1.67
C PHE A 383 17.10 11.98 3.05
N TYR A 384 17.70 10.82 3.26
CA TYR A 384 18.60 10.60 4.38
C TYR A 384 20.03 11.06 4.04
N LEU A 385 20.70 11.65 5.03
CA LEU A 385 22.15 11.83 5.09
C LEU A 385 22.59 11.71 6.56
N ASN A 386 23.56 10.85 6.86
CA ASN A 386 24.08 10.61 8.21
C ASN A 386 22.99 10.36 9.28
N ASP A 387 22.07 9.42 9.01
CA ASP A 387 20.88 9.08 9.84
C ASP A 387 19.79 10.17 9.94
N VAL A 388 20.00 11.36 9.36
CA VAL A 388 19.04 12.48 9.39
C VAL A 388 18.23 12.54 8.09
N TRP A 389 16.91 12.69 8.18
CA TRP A 389 16.01 12.93 7.05
C TRP A 389 15.80 14.43 6.83
N THR A 390 16.27 14.93 5.69
CA THR A 390 15.96 16.28 5.19
C THR A 390 14.72 16.19 4.32
N SER A 391 13.65 16.90 4.69
CA SER A 391 12.37 16.93 3.98
C SER A 391 12.34 17.96 2.85
N PHE A 392 11.73 17.61 1.73
CA PHE A 392 11.36 18.55 0.65
C PHE A 392 9.90 19.02 0.76
N VAL A 393 9.15 18.57 1.77
CA VAL A 393 7.79 19.07 2.05
C VAL A 393 7.86 20.40 2.80
N CYS A 394 8.75 20.51 3.79
CA CYS A 394 8.88 21.69 4.65
C CYS A 394 10.14 21.63 5.52
N SER A 395 10.53 22.77 6.09
CA SER A 395 11.66 22.93 7.01
C SER A 395 11.47 22.09 8.29
N THR A 396 12.15 20.94 8.34
CA THR A 396 12.11 20.01 9.49
C THR A 396 13.09 20.47 10.58
N ARG A 397 12.64 20.45 11.85
CA ARG A 397 13.45 20.73 13.05
C ARG A 397 13.83 19.41 13.73
N HIS A 398 14.99 19.39 14.39
CA HIS A 398 15.41 18.26 15.22
C HIS A 398 15.15 18.52 16.69
N PHE A 399 14.43 17.62 17.34
CA PHE A 399 14.02 17.77 18.73
C PHE A 399 14.93 16.98 19.67
N THR A 400 15.31 17.63 20.76
CA THR A 400 15.84 17.02 22.00
C THR A 400 14.68 16.65 22.93
N THR A 401 14.94 15.92 24.02
CA THR A 401 13.98 15.71 25.12
C THR A 401 13.34 17.03 25.58
N GLN A 402 14.15 18.05 25.89
CA GLN A 402 13.65 19.34 26.38
C GLN A 402 12.68 19.99 25.38
N THR A 403 13.13 20.16 24.12
CA THR A 403 12.29 20.80 23.09
C THR A 403 11.07 19.95 22.71
N THR A 404 11.11 18.64 22.98
CA THR A 404 9.93 17.76 22.83
C THR A 404 8.91 18.07 23.93
N THR A 405 9.32 18.11 25.20
CA THR A 405 8.43 18.47 26.32
C THR A 405 7.86 19.88 26.14
N GLU A 406 8.68 20.85 25.75
CA GLU A 406 8.25 22.22 25.45
C GLU A 406 7.27 22.28 24.27
N CYS A 407 7.49 21.49 23.21
CA CYS A 407 6.58 21.38 22.07
C CYS A 407 5.23 20.74 22.43
N LEU A 408 5.22 19.79 23.35
CA LEU A 408 4.02 19.05 23.75
C LEU A 408 3.23 19.68 24.90
N ARG A 409 3.78 20.70 25.58
CA ARG A 409 3.12 21.43 26.66
C ARG A 409 1.74 21.96 26.26
N ASP A 410 0.78 21.85 27.19
CA ASP A 410 -0.63 22.22 27.00
C ASP A 410 -1.25 21.53 25.76
N LYS A 411 -1.15 20.20 25.66
CA LYS A 411 -1.74 19.42 24.54
C LYS A 411 -2.40 18.12 24.95
N HIS A 412 -3.57 17.91 24.34
CA HIS A 412 -4.36 16.69 24.38
C HIS A 412 -4.13 15.92 23.08
N ILE A 413 -3.38 14.81 23.14
CA ILE A 413 -2.85 14.11 21.97
C ILE A 413 -3.54 12.76 21.80
N TYR A 414 -4.33 12.60 20.76
CA TYR A 414 -5.14 11.40 20.49
C TYR A 414 -4.58 10.62 19.29
N MET A 415 -3.86 9.52 19.56
CA MET A 415 -3.33 8.62 18.54
C MET A 415 -4.25 7.41 18.33
N MET A 416 -4.73 7.20 17.10
CA MET A 416 -5.69 6.15 16.77
C MET A 416 -5.30 5.38 15.50
N GLY A 417 -5.02 4.08 15.60
CA GLY A 417 -4.56 3.35 14.41
C GLY A 417 -4.05 1.95 14.66
N ASP A 418 -2.83 1.67 14.20
CA ASP A 418 -2.19 0.36 14.32
C ASP A 418 -0.90 0.38 15.16
N SER A 419 -0.24 -0.78 15.23
CA SER A 419 0.96 -1.00 16.03
C SER A 419 2.19 -0.23 15.55
N THR A 420 2.17 0.38 14.37
CA THR A 420 3.23 1.28 13.88
C THR A 420 3.05 2.71 14.42
N LEU A 421 1.81 3.19 14.54
CA LEU A 421 1.52 4.44 15.25
C LEU A 421 1.74 4.30 16.77
N ARG A 422 1.58 3.09 17.32
CA ARG A 422 1.95 2.80 18.72
C ARG A 422 3.44 3.06 18.99
N GLN A 423 4.32 2.94 18.00
CA GLN A 423 5.75 3.27 18.17
C GLN A 423 5.98 4.77 18.45
N TRP A 424 5.07 5.66 18.02
CA TRP A 424 5.13 7.09 18.37
C TRP A 424 4.72 7.33 19.82
N PHE A 425 3.70 6.64 20.33
CA PHE A 425 3.36 6.63 21.76
C PHE A 425 4.55 6.13 22.60
N GLU A 426 5.13 4.98 22.20
CA GLU A 426 6.28 4.37 22.88
C GLU A 426 7.53 5.25 22.84
N PHE A 427 7.71 6.04 21.76
CA PHE A 427 8.75 7.05 21.68
C PHE A 427 8.54 8.16 22.73
N PHE A 428 7.36 8.80 22.77
CA PHE A 428 7.13 9.91 23.71
C PHE A 428 7.21 9.48 25.18
N VAL A 429 6.66 8.31 25.54
CA VAL A 429 6.77 7.76 26.91
C VAL A 429 8.22 7.43 27.30
N LYS A 430 9.10 7.16 26.33
CA LYS A 430 10.54 6.94 26.56
C LYS A 430 11.35 8.23 26.63
N GLU A 431 11.07 9.19 25.74
CA GLU A 431 11.91 10.38 25.52
C GLU A 431 11.51 11.59 26.37
N VAL A 432 10.31 11.61 26.96
CA VAL A 432 9.81 12.66 27.88
C VAL A 432 9.74 12.11 29.31
N PRO A 433 10.76 12.33 30.17
CA PRO A 433 10.86 11.64 31.47
C PRO A 433 9.76 11.98 32.48
N THR A 434 9.08 13.11 32.31
CA THR A 434 7.95 13.57 33.14
C THR A 434 6.65 12.85 32.81
N LEU A 435 6.46 12.38 31.56
CA LEU A 435 5.26 11.73 31.07
C LEU A 435 5.10 10.32 31.68
N LYS A 436 4.10 10.12 32.55
CA LYS A 436 3.89 8.84 33.27
C LYS A 436 2.78 8.02 32.64
N GLN A 437 3.12 6.84 32.12
CA GLN A 437 2.12 5.90 31.61
C GLN A 437 1.28 5.30 32.75
N MET A 438 -0.05 5.34 32.60
CA MET A 438 -1.00 4.69 33.50
C MET A 438 -1.24 3.23 33.09
N ASN A 439 -1.31 2.32 34.05
CA ASN A 439 -1.73 0.95 33.80
C ASN A 439 -3.26 0.85 33.81
N LEU A 440 -3.87 0.82 32.62
CA LEU A 440 -5.32 0.68 32.47
C LEU A 440 -5.82 -0.78 32.60
N HIS A 441 -4.93 -1.75 32.91
CA HIS A 441 -5.23 -3.18 33.01
C HIS A 441 -5.82 -3.82 31.74
N VAL A 442 -5.46 -3.28 30.56
CA VAL A 442 -5.87 -3.75 29.23
C VAL A 442 -4.72 -4.39 28.44
N GLN A 443 -5.01 -5.04 27.31
CA GLN A 443 -3.98 -5.65 26.46
C GLN A 443 -3.13 -4.57 25.76
N TYR A 444 -1.90 -4.38 26.23
CA TYR A 444 -1.00 -3.29 25.85
C TYR A 444 -0.82 -3.08 24.33
N GLN A 445 -0.73 -4.17 23.55
CA GLN A 445 -0.56 -4.11 22.09
C GLN A 445 -1.75 -3.51 21.32
N SER A 446 -2.92 -3.44 21.96
CA SER A 446 -4.18 -2.95 21.37
C SER A 446 -4.74 -1.72 22.10
N GLY A 447 -4.40 -1.58 23.39
CA GLY A 447 -4.80 -0.44 24.22
C GLY A 447 -6.25 -0.50 24.74
N PRO A 448 -6.82 0.65 25.12
CA PRO A 448 -6.19 1.98 25.11
C PRO A 448 -4.95 2.07 26.02
N LEU A 449 -4.08 3.04 25.75
CA LEU A 449 -2.94 3.42 26.55
C LEU A 449 -3.06 4.92 26.84
N LEU A 450 -2.67 5.32 28.05
CA LEU A 450 -2.69 6.69 28.52
C LEU A 450 -1.36 6.99 29.22
N ALA A 451 -0.76 8.14 28.92
CA ALA A 451 0.35 8.70 29.69
C ALA A 451 0.14 10.19 29.92
N VAL A 452 0.48 10.67 31.13
CA VAL A 452 0.16 12.03 31.58
C VAL A 452 1.38 12.71 32.20
N ASP A 453 1.59 13.98 31.86
CA ASP A 453 2.51 14.91 32.50
C ASP A 453 1.68 16.05 33.11
N VAL A 454 1.58 16.05 34.44
CA VAL A 454 0.80 17.05 35.20
C VAL A 454 1.55 18.39 35.34
N GLU A 455 2.88 18.39 35.18
CA GLU A 455 3.70 19.61 35.27
C GLU A 455 3.62 20.44 33.98
N ASN A 456 3.59 19.76 32.83
CA ASN A 456 3.50 20.40 31.50
C ASN A 456 2.11 20.32 30.87
N ASN A 457 1.09 19.86 31.61
CA ASN A 457 -0.30 19.74 31.14
C ASN A 457 -0.40 18.98 29.80
N ILE A 458 0.16 17.77 29.77
CA ILE A 458 0.17 16.89 28.58
C ILE A 458 -0.58 15.61 28.93
N ASP A 459 -1.55 15.22 28.11
CA ASP A 459 -2.08 13.85 28.11
C ASP A 459 -2.02 13.22 26.71
N LEU A 460 -1.40 12.05 26.67
CA LEU A 460 -1.13 11.28 25.48
C LEU A 460 -1.96 9.99 25.53
N HIS A 461 -2.90 9.89 24.60
CA HIS A 461 -3.75 8.72 24.40
C HIS A 461 -3.26 7.96 23.16
N TRP A 462 -3.15 6.64 23.26
CA TRP A 462 -3.07 5.77 22.08
C TRP A 462 -4.07 4.63 22.15
N ARG A 463 -4.74 4.33 21.05
CA ARG A 463 -5.55 3.11 20.93
C ARG A 463 -5.51 2.50 19.53
N ALA A 464 -5.69 1.18 19.46
CA ALA A 464 -5.89 0.51 18.20
C ALA A 464 -7.28 0.81 17.60
N HIS A 465 -7.35 0.84 16.27
CA HIS A 465 -8.59 1.04 15.54
C HIS A 465 -9.56 -0.13 15.67
N GLY A 466 -10.86 0.15 15.53
CA GLY A 466 -11.94 -0.83 15.50
C GLY A 466 -11.78 -1.87 14.39
N VAL A 467 -12.43 -3.02 14.59
CA VAL A 467 -12.31 -4.23 13.75
C VAL A 467 -12.47 -3.93 12.24
N PRO A 468 -11.74 -4.63 11.33
CA PRO A 468 -10.86 -5.78 11.55
C PRO A 468 -9.46 -5.39 12.06
N LEU A 469 -9.15 -5.74 13.30
CA LEU A 469 -7.85 -5.49 13.93
C LEU A 469 -7.06 -6.79 14.09
N ARG A 470 -5.81 -6.87 13.61
CA ARG A 470 -4.98 -8.08 13.76
C ARG A 470 -4.19 -8.01 15.08
N CYS A 471 -4.83 -8.43 16.17
CA CYS A 471 -4.29 -8.32 17.54
C CYS A 471 -4.42 -9.61 18.34
N MET A 472 -3.77 -9.64 19.52
CA MET A 472 -4.01 -10.62 20.58
C MET A 472 -5.42 -10.47 21.20
N LYS A 473 -5.85 -11.42 22.05
CA LYS A 473 -7.14 -11.36 22.75
C LYS A 473 -7.30 -10.03 23.50
N THR A 474 -8.18 -9.18 22.99
CA THR A 474 -8.43 -7.80 23.45
C THR A 474 -9.92 -7.64 23.69
N ALA A 475 -10.33 -6.88 24.73
CA ALA A 475 -11.75 -6.63 24.98
C ALA A 475 -12.39 -5.92 23.77
N ILE A 476 -13.54 -6.40 23.27
CA ILE A 476 -14.18 -5.80 22.09
C ILE A 476 -14.60 -4.34 22.37
N ALA A 477 -14.97 -4.06 23.63
CA ALA A 477 -15.29 -2.72 24.14
C ALA A 477 -14.11 -1.73 24.11
N ASN A 478 -12.88 -2.17 23.82
CA ASN A 478 -11.73 -1.26 23.65
C ASN A 478 -11.50 -0.87 22.18
N LEU A 479 -12.16 -1.52 21.22
CA LEU A 479 -11.83 -1.43 19.78
C LEU A 479 -12.76 -0.48 19.02
N HIS A 480 -12.59 0.82 19.24
CA HIS A 480 -13.46 1.86 18.68
C HIS A 480 -13.05 2.27 17.25
N TYR A 481 -14.03 2.61 16.42
CA TYR A 481 -13.79 3.15 15.08
C TYR A 481 -13.22 4.57 15.16
N ILE A 482 -12.21 4.89 14.35
CA ILE A 482 -11.52 6.20 14.38
C ILE A 482 -12.49 7.37 14.13
N SER A 483 -13.49 7.19 13.24
CA SER A 483 -14.55 8.17 13.02
C SER A 483 -15.36 8.46 14.29
N ASN A 484 -15.67 7.42 15.08
CA ASN A 484 -16.49 7.54 16.28
C ASN A 484 -15.76 8.32 17.37
N GLU A 485 -14.47 8.02 17.55
CA GLU A 485 -13.59 8.77 18.47
C GLU A 485 -13.47 10.24 18.06
N ILE A 486 -13.30 10.50 16.75
CA ILE A 486 -13.22 11.87 16.21
C ILE A 486 -14.56 12.60 16.37
N ASP A 487 -15.70 11.93 16.20
CA ASP A 487 -17.03 12.52 16.42
C ASP A 487 -17.29 12.86 17.91
N ASP A 488 -16.72 12.10 18.86
CA ASP A 488 -16.87 12.31 20.31
C ASP A 488 -15.94 13.41 20.88
N LEU A 489 -14.97 13.91 20.10
CA LEU A 489 -14.02 14.95 20.52
C LEU A 489 -14.50 16.36 20.17
N ALA A 490 -14.46 17.30 21.12
CA ALA A 490 -14.77 18.70 20.85
C ALA A 490 -13.80 19.34 19.83
N GLY A 491 -12.50 19.06 19.97
CA GLY A 491 -11.42 19.73 19.26
C GLY A 491 -10.97 21.04 19.94
N GLY A 492 -10.06 21.75 19.29
CA GLY A 492 -9.55 23.06 19.73
C GLY A 492 -8.04 23.23 19.53
N PRO A 493 -7.48 24.41 19.82
CA PRO A 493 -6.06 24.75 19.58
C PRO A 493 -5.06 23.92 20.42
N HIS A 494 -5.53 23.24 21.47
CA HIS A 494 -4.75 22.32 22.30
C HIS A 494 -4.90 20.85 21.88
N THR A 495 -5.80 20.53 20.95
CA THR A 495 -6.08 19.16 20.53
C THR A 495 -5.25 18.78 19.30
N VAL A 496 -4.50 17.68 19.43
CA VAL A 496 -3.76 17.05 18.32
C VAL A 496 -4.34 15.65 18.09
N ILE A 497 -4.92 15.43 16.91
CA ILE A 497 -5.38 14.12 16.46
C ILE A 497 -4.39 13.54 15.48
N ILE A 498 -3.99 12.29 15.71
CA ILE A 498 -3.06 11.55 14.86
C ILE A 498 -3.70 10.20 14.52
N PHE A 499 -3.81 9.85 13.24
CA PHE A 499 -4.31 8.52 12.87
C PHE A 499 -3.56 7.85 11.73
N ASN A 500 -3.67 6.52 11.67
CA ASN A 500 -3.13 5.71 10.58
C ASN A 500 -3.97 4.45 10.33
N LEU A 501 -3.91 3.94 9.10
CA LEU A 501 -4.56 2.69 8.67
C LEU A 501 -3.69 2.02 7.61
N GLY A 502 -3.53 0.70 7.66
CA GLY A 502 -2.77 -0.01 6.63
C GLY A 502 -2.81 -1.53 6.71
N PRO A 503 -1.78 -2.19 7.30
CA PRO A 503 -1.51 -3.62 7.19
C PRO A 503 -2.71 -4.51 7.49
N HIS A 504 -3.59 -4.12 8.42
CA HIS A 504 -4.78 -4.89 8.79
C HIS A 504 -5.81 -5.01 7.66
N PHE A 505 -5.92 -4.00 6.79
CA PHE A 505 -6.92 -3.90 5.72
C PHE A 505 -6.47 -4.52 4.40
N THR A 506 -5.18 -4.83 4.24
CA THR A 506 -4.55 -5.35 3.00
C THR A 506 -5.22 -6.59 2.39
N THR A 507 -6.00 -7.33 3.18
CA THR A 507 -6.72 -8.52 2.73
C THR A 507 -8.08 -8.24 2.07
N TYR A 508 -8.68 -7.08 2.32
CA TYR A 508 -10.06 -6.76 1.91
C TYR A 508 -10.12 -6.02 0.56
N PRO A 509 -11.27 -6.05 -0.14
CA PRO A 509 -11.47 -5.24 -1.34
C PRO A 509 -11.22 -3.76 -1.08
N LEU A 510 -10.65 -3.06 -2.07
CA LEU A 510 -10.32 -1.63 -1.94
C LEU A 510 -11.55 -0.78 -1.61
N GLU A 511 -12.73 -1.15 -2.10
CA GLU A 511 -14.00 -0.46 -1.82
C GLU A 511 -14.34 -0.44 -0.32
N PHE A 512 -14.17 -1.54 0.41
CA PHE A 512 -14.37 -1.58 1.87
C PHE A 512 -13.45 -0.59 2.58
N PHE A 513 -12.18 -0.52 2.16
CA PHE A 513 -11.23 0.45 2.70
C PHE A 513 -11.61 1.89 2.36
N THR A 514 -12.02 2.17 1.11
CA THR A 514 -12.52 3.48 0.70
C THR A 514 -13.70 3.92 1.58
N GLN A 515 -14.67 3.04 1.86
CA GLN A 515 -15.77 3.38 2.75
C GLN A 515 -15.29 3.72 4.17
N ARG A 516 -14.36 2.92 4.74
CA ARG A 516 -13.76 3.19 6.06
C ARG A 516 -13.05 4.56 6.09
N VAL A 517 -12.25 4.86 5.08
CA VAL A 517 -11.48 6.12 4.99
C VAL A 517 -12.42 7.31 4.81
N LEU A 518 -13.46 7.22 3.96
CA LEU A 518 -14.40 8.33 3.76
C LEU A 518 -15.29 8.61 4.98
N ARG A 519 -15.61 7.60 5.80
CA ARG A 519 -16.26 7.81 7.11
C ARG A 519 -15.37 8.61 8.05
N ILE A 520 -14.06 8.34 8.07
CA ILE A 520 -13.09 9.11 8.86
C ILE A 520 -12.92 10.53 8.29
N ARG A 521 -12.88 10.69 6.95
CA ARG A 521 -12.90 12.01 6.29
C ARG A 521 -14.12 12.84 6.72
N LYS A 522 -15.31 12.24 6.76
CA LYS A 522 -16.54 12.92 7.22
C LYS A 522 -16.43 13.39 8.67
N ALA A 523 -15.92 12.55 9.57
CA ALA A 523 -15.68 12.93 10.97
C ALA A 523 -14.64 14.06 11.10
N VAL A 524 -13.53 13.99 10.35
CA VAL A 524 -12.49 15.03 10.31
C VAL A 524 -13.03 16.35 9.75
N LEU A 525 -13.84 16.33 8.70
CA LEU A 525 -14.48 17.53 8.16
C LEU A 525 -15.45 18.15 9.18
N ALA A 526 -16.26 17.34 9.86
CA ALA A 526 -17.15 17.80 10.93
C ALA A 526 -16.39 18.33 12.16
N LEU A 527 -15.17 17.84 12.41
CA LEU A 527 -14.27 18.35 13.45
C LEU A 527 -13.68 19.71 13.07
N LEU A 528 -13.09 19.83 11.88
CA LEU A 528 -12.48 21.08 11.42
C LEU A 528 -13.54 22.17 11.18
N GLN A 529 -14.78 21.81 10.90
CA GLN A 529 -15.91 22.76 10.83
C GLN A 529 -16.29 23.32 12.22
N ARG A 530 -16.24 22.52 13.30
CA ARG A 530 -16.61 22.96 14.66
C ARG A 530 -15.43 23.56 15.46
N ALA A 531 -14.20 23.13 15.15
CA ALA A 531 -12.98 23.52 15.86
C ALA A 531 -11.81 23.61 14.85
N PRO A 532 -11.73 24.67 14.03
CA PRO A 532 -10.77 24.78 12.92
C PRO A 532 -9.30 24.83 13.35
N ASP A 533 -8.99 25.24 14.59
CA ASP A 533 -7.64 25.21 15.15
C ASP A 533 -7.14 23.80 15.54
N THR A 534 -7.96 22.76 15.39
CA THR A 534 -7.58 21.38 15.74
C THR A 534 -6.52 20.84 14.78
N THR A 535 -5.39 20.37 15.31
CA THR A 535 -4.32 19.78 14.49
C THR A 535 -4.65 18.33 14.14
N VAL A 536 -4.77 17.99 12.86
CA VAL A 536 -5.12 16.63 12.39
C VAL A 536 -4.05 16.07 11.44
N ILE A 537 -3.37 15.00 11.86
CA ILE A 537 -2.19 14.42 11.19
C ILE A 537 -2.47 12.96 10.81
N ILE A 538 -2.09 12.61 9.57
CA ILE A 538 -2.28 11.28 8.99
C ILE A 538 -0.91 10.68 8.70
N LYS A 539 -0.55 9.60 9.39
CA LYS A 539 0.68 8.83 9.10
C LYS A 539 0.41 7.87 7.94
N THR A 540 1.24 7.88 6.90
CA THR A 540 1.14 6.89 5.82
C THR A 540 1.58 5.49 6.28
N VAL A 541 1.47 4.51 5.39
CA VAL A 541 1.94 3.13 5.66
C VAL A 541 3.45 3.00 5.49
N ASN A 542 4.07 2.15 6.31
CA ASN A 542 5.47 1.75 6.19
C ASN A 542 5.64 0.65 5.11
N THR A 543 6.81 0.57 4.46
CA THR A 543 7.20 -0.64 3.72
C THR A 543 7.54 -1.79 4.67
N GLY A 544 7.30 -3.04 4.27
CA GLY A 544 7.65 -4.20 5.09
C GLY A 544 7.30 -5.53 4.41
N TYR A 545 6.05 -5.95 4.54
CA TYR A 545 5.56 -7.27 4.12
C TYR A 545 5.58 -7.48 2.59
N LYS A 546 5.68 -8.74 2.15
CA LYS A 546 5.90 -9.13 0.74
C LYS A 546 5.12 -10.40 0.33
N ASP A 547 3.98 -10.68 0.97
CA ASP A 547 3.19 -11.91 0.83
C ASP A 547 1.68 -11.64 0.54
N ILE A 548 0.84 -12.69 0.52
CA ILE A 548 -0.60 -12.54 0.23
C ILE A 548 -1.44 -11.96 1.38
N PHE A 549 -0.96 -12.01 2.61
CA PHE A 549 -1.62 -11.52 3.82
C PHE A 549 -1.21 -10.10 4.18
N GLY A 550 -0.01 -9.68 3.74
CA GLY A 550 0.45 -8.30 3.71
C GLY A 550 1.51 -8.13 2.62
N SER A 551 1.41 -7.07 1.83
CA SER A 551 2.37 -6.74 0.77
C SER A 551 2.46 -5.22 0.64
N ASP A 552 3.67 -4.70 0.46
CA ASP A 552 3.93 -3.33 0.01
C ASP A 552 3.01 -2.91 -1.15
N TRP A 553 2.71 -3.79 -2.11
CA TRP A 553 1.81 -3.46 -3.20
C TRP A 553 0.37 -3.20 -2.71
N TYR A 554 -0.16 -4.03 -1.79
CA TYR A 554 -1.44 -3.72 -1.17
C TYR A 554 -1.37 -2.42 -0.38
N SER A 555 -0.33 -2.24 0.45
CA SER A 555 -0.14 -1.04 1.27
C SER A 555 -0.14 0.23 0.41
N LEU A 556 0.55 0.24 -0.74
CA LEU A 556 0.56 1.34 -1.70
C LEU A 556 -0.83 1.61 -2.31
N GLN A 557 -1.65 0.58 -2.54
CA GLN A 557 -3.04 0.76 -3.00
C GLN A 557 -3.92 1.38 -1.90
N LEU A 558 -3.71 1.02 -0.63
CA LEU A 558 -4.38 1.66 0.50
C LEU A 558 -3.93 3.12 0.68
N ASP A 559 -2.63 3.39 0.57
CA ASP A 559 -2.05 4.72 0.68
C ASP A 559 -2.57 5.69 -0.39
N ARG A 560 -2.72 5.22 -1.63
CA ARG A 560 -3.36 5.97 -2.73
C ARG A 560 -4.80 6.38 -2.41
N ILE A 561 -5.58 5.50 -1.78
CA ILE A 561 -6.95 5.81 -1.33
C ILE A 561 -6.91 6.84 -0.20
N LEU A 562 -6.02 6.66 0.77
CA LEU A 562 -5.87 7.56 1.91
C LEU A 562 -5.50 8.99 1.48
N ARG A 563 -4.50 9.14 0.60
CA ARG A 563 -4.10 10.44 0.05
C ARG A 563 -5.21 11.08 -0.77
N TRP A 564 -5.80 10.34 -1.72
CA TRP A 564 -6.91 10.87 -2.53
C TRP A 564 -8.10 11.32 -1.66
N ALA A 565 -8.42 10.59 -0.58
CA ALA A 565 -9.51 10.92 0.32
C ALA A 565 -9.23 12.09 1.28
N PHE A 566 -8.02 12.66 1.27
CA PHE A 566 -7.63 13.79 2.13
C PHE A 566 -6.87 14.93 1.41
N GLN A 567 -6.60 14.81 0.10
CA GLN A 567 -5.83 15.77 -0.72
C GLN A 567 -6.36 17.22 -0.71
N ASP A 568 -7.64 17.40 -0.39
CA ASP A 568 -8.40 18.65 -0.39
C ASP A 568 -8.91 19.03 1.02
N VAL A 569 -8.39 18.39 2.06
CA VAL A 569 -8.70 18.70 3.47
C VAL A 569 -7.48 19.37 4.11
N GLY A 570 -7.71 20.34 5.01
CA GLY A 570 -6.68 21.03 5.78
C GLY A 570 -5.98 20.18 6.85
N VAL A 571 -5.55 18.97 6.47
CA VAL A 571 -4.78 18.03 7.31
C VAL A 571 -3.30 18.03 6.93
N TYR A 572 -2.51 17.30 7.70
CA TYR A 572 -1.13 16.96 7.38
C TYR A 572 -1.05 15.49 6.98
N ILE A 573 -0.44 15.15 5.84
CA ILE A 573 -0.14 13.76 5.46
C ILE A 573 1.37 13.55 5.58
N LEU A 574 1.79 12.77 6.58
CA LEU A 574 3.20 12.52 6.90
C LEU A 574 3.66 11.25 6.18
N ASP A 575 4.39 11.44 5.08
CA ASP A 575 4.90 10.38 4.22
C ASP A 575 6.11 9.66 4.84
N VAL A 576 5.81 8.56 5.53
CA VAL A 576 6.79 7.59 6.05
C VAL A 576 7.10 6.48 5.03
N TRP A 577 6.34 6.41 3.93
CA TRP A 577 6.52 5.37 2.90
C TRP A 577 7.84 5.57 2.17
N GLN A 578 8.14 6.79 1.72
CA GLN A 578 9.38 7.09 1.02
C GLN A 578 10.60 6.96 1.94
N MET A 579 10.46 7.35 3.21
CA MET A 579 11.47 7.16 4.26
C MET A 579 11.81 5.67 4.44
N THR A 580 10.80 4.81 4.62
CA THR A 580 11.01 3.37 4.85
C THR A 580 11.47 2.64 3.59
N ALA A 581 11.04 3.07 2.39
CA ALA A 581 11.43 2.47 1.11
C ALA A 581 12.89 2.72 0.71
N CYS A 582 13.49 3.86 1.06
CA CYS A 582 14.88 4.19 0.69
C CYS A 582 15.92 3.86 1.78
N HIS A 583 15.53 3.76 3.05
CA HIS A 583 16.47 3.60 4.17
C HIS A 583 17.43 2.40 4.02
N TYR A 584 18.61 2.46 4.63
CA TYR A 584 19.65 1.43 4.50
C TYR A 584 19.40 0.17 5.33
N ASN A 585 18.56 0.24 6.37
CA ASN A 585 18.11 -0.92 7.14
C ASN A 585 17.34 -1.93 6.26
N LYS A 586 17.27 -3.18 6.72
CA LYS A 586 16.27 -4.13 6.21
C LYS A 586 14.86 -3.57 6.44
N GLU A 587 13.98 -3.74 5.45
CA GLU A 587 12.57 -3.39 5.57
C GLU A 587 11.90 -4.16 6.70
N ASP A 588 11.16 -3.43 7.54
CA ASP A 588 10.26 -3.96 8.54
C ASP A 588 9.06 -3.01 8.65
N ILE A 589 7.86 -3.56 8.82
CA ILE A 589 6.65 -2.77 9.03
C ILE A 589 6.73 -1.99 10.35
N HIS A 590 7.51 -2.48 11.32
CA HIS A 590 7.88 -1.80 12.56
C HIS A 590 9.32 -1.27 12.44
N PRO A 591 9.53 -0.11 11.80
CA PRO A 591 10.86 0.38 11.48
C PRO A 591 11.67 0.72 12.73
N GLY A 592 13.00 0.61 12.61
CA GLY A 592 13.92 0.79 13.73
C GLY A 592 14.02 2.25 14.23
N PRO A 593 14.61 2.47 15.42
CA PRO A 593 14.54 3.75 16.14
C PRO A 593 15.04 4.98 15.38
N VAL A 594 16.02 4.83 14.47
CA VAL A 594 16.51 5.92 13.61
C VAL A 594 15.39 6.48 12.73
N ILE A 595 14.59 5.60 12.11
CA ILE A 595 13.47 6.03 11.26
C ILE A 595 12.40 6.68 12.15
N ILE A 596 12.03 6.05 13.26
CA ILE A 596 11.04 6.61 14.21
C ILE A 596 11.44 8.01 14.71
N LYS A 597 12.72 8.24 15.05
CA LYS A 597 13.18 9.59 15.46
C LYS A 597 12.94 10.64 14.37
N ASN A 598 13.19 10.30 13.11
CA ASN A 598 12.93 11.19 11.98
C ASN A 598 11.44 11.36 11.69
N GLU A 599 10.62 10.31 11.83
CA GLU A 599 9.16 10.41 11.76
C GLU A 599 8.62 11.38 12.82
N ILE A 600 9.16 11.34 14.05
CA ILE A 600 8.79 12.24 15.14
C ILE A 600 9.33 13.66 14.95
N ASP A 601 10.53 13.85 14.41
CA ASP A 601 11.05 15.20 14.10
C ASP A 601 10.17 15.93 13.07
N ILE A 602 9.68 15.22 12.05
CA ILE A 602 8.70 15.76 11.09
C ILE A 602 7.35 16.01 11.77
N LEU A 603 6.87 15.08 12.60
CA LEU A 603 5.61 15.21 13.35
C LEU A 603 5.59 16.47 14.23
N LEU A 604 6.62 16.65 15.05
CA LEU A 604 6.77 17.82 15.92
C LEU A 604 7.02 19.09 15.09
N SER A 605 7.65 19.00 13.92
CA SER A 605 7.75 20.12 12.98
C SER A 605 6.38 20.63 12.50
N PHE A 606 5.36 19.76 12.41
CA PHE A 606 3.97 20.16 12.14
C PHE A 606 3.19 20.61 13.39
N ILE A 607 3.50 20.10 14.59
CA ILE A 607 2.72 20.36 15.82
C ILE A 607 3.10 21.70 16.50
N CYS A 608 4.37 21.96 16.78
CA CYS A 608 4.74 23.18 17.51
C CYS A 608 4.93 24.37 16.57
N LYS A 609 4.17 25.44 16.79
CA LYS A 609 4.46 26.74 16.18
C LYS A 609 5.82 27.26 16.71
N ASN A 610 6.58 28.00 15.89
CA ASN A 610 7.73 28.80 16.35
C ASN A 610 7.21 30.08 17.01
#